data_AF-A0A955BNT8-F1
#
_entry.id   AF-A0A955BNT8-F1
#
_cell.length_a   1.000
_cell.length_b   1.000
_cell.length_c   1.000
_cell.angle_alpha   90.00
_cell.angle_beta   90.00
_cell.angle_gamma   90.00
#
_symmetry.space_group_name_H-M   'P 1'
#
loop_
_entity.id
_entity.type
_entity.pdbx_description
1 polymer ?
#
loop_
_entity_poly.entity_id
_entity_poly.type
_entity_poly.pdbx_seq_one_letter_code
_entity_poly.pdbx_strand_id
1 'polypeptide(L)' 'GEDGKRLAKRHGDSRLSSYREQGVSAERVLGLLGEWCGLGPRRELEIEQFLDKFQLDCLPRETVIFTGADDGWLLGR' A
#
# COMPACT_ATOMS: atom_id res chain seq x y z
N GLY A 1 7.22 -8.54 -6.22
CA GLY A 1 5.94 -8.96 -6.80
C GLY A 1 5.74 -10.42 -6.52
N GLU A 2 4.59 -10.95 -6.88
CA GLU A 2 4.22 -12.36 -6.66
C GLU A 2 5.18 -13.36 -7.34
N ASP A 3 5.97 -12.90 -8.31
CA ASP A 3 7.05 -13.66 -8.96
C ASP A 3 8.32 -13.83 -8.10
N GLY A 4 8.31 -13.38 -6.83
CA GLY A 4 9.47 -13.41 -5.93
C GLY A 4 10.58 -12.44 -6.32
N LYS A 5 10.38 -11.60 -7.34
CA LYS A 5 11.35 -10.58 -7.79
C LYS A 5 10.93 -9.20 -7.29
N ARG A 6 11.84 -8.23 -7.38
CA ARG A 6 11.52 -6.82 -7.09
C ARG A 6 10.33 -6.35 -7.94
N LEU A 7 9.43 -5.61 -7.31
CA LEU A 7 8.29 -4.97 -7.97
C LEU A 7 8.80 -4.12 -9.15
N ALA A 8 8.18 -4.30 -10.31
CA ALA A 8 8.55 -3.59 -11.53
C ALA A 8 7.32 -3.44 -12.44
N LYS A 9 7.45 -2.65 -13.51
CA LYS A 9 6.36 -2.36 -14.47
C LYS A 9 5.69 -3.59 -15.11
N ARG A 10 6.37 -4.76 -15.09
CA ARG A 10 5.82 -6.03 -15.56
C ARG A 10 4.70 -6.59 -14.67
N HIS A 11 4.49 -6.01 -13.49
CA HIS A 11 3.46 -6.39 -12.52
C HIS A 11 2.26 -5.44 -12.54
N GLY A 12 2.07 -4.70 -13.64
CA GLY A 12 1.12 -3.59 -13.75
C GLY A 12 1.78 -2.22 -13.51
N ASP A 13 1.02 -1.15 -13.74
CA ASP A 13 1.49 0.22 -13.52
C ASP A 13 1.39 0.63 -12.05
N SER A 14 2.31 0.09 -11.25
CA SER A 14 2.41 0.32 -9.80
C SER A 14 2.99 1.69 -9.42
N ARG A 15 3.00 2.67 -10.35
CA ARG A 15 3.45 4.03 -10.05
C ARG A 15 2.37 4.78 -9.28
N LEU A 16 2.78 5.47 -8.21
CA LEU A 16 1.88 6.35 -7.46
C LEU A 16 1.23 7.43 -8.35
N SER A 17 1.95 7.92 -9.37
CA SER A 17 1.40 8.88 -10.33
C SER A 17 0.20 8.31 -11.09
N SER A 18 0.26 7.04 -11.49
CA SER A 18 -0.80 6.38 -12.25
C SER A 18 -2.05 6.15 -11.41
N TYR A 19 -1.89 5.83 -10.13
CA TYR A 19 -3.02 5.79 -9.20
C TYR A 19 -3.63 7.17 -8.98
N ARG A 20 -2.81 8.21 -8.80
CA ARG A 20 -3.29 9.58 -8.67
C ARG A 20 -4.05 10.05 -9.91
N GLU A 21 -3.57 9.74 -11.11
CA GLU A 21 -4.24 10.04 -12.39
C GLU A 21 -5.59 9.31 -12.51
N GLN A 22 -5.72 8.12 -11.91
CA GLN A 22 -6.96 7.36 -11.82
C GLN A 22 -7.89 7.79 -10.68
N GLY A 23 -7.55 8.85 -9.94
CA GLY A 23 -8.38 9.39 -8.86
C GLY A 23 -8.25 8.66 -7.51
N VAL A 24 -7.23 7.81 -7.35
CA VAL A 24 -6.95 7.16 -6.06
C VAL A 24 -6.51 8.22 -5.04
N SER A 25 -7.20 8.24 -3.90
CA SER A 25 -6.91 9.19 -2.82
C SER A 25 -5.63 8.80 -2.07
N ALA A 26 -4.99 9.79 -1.44
CA ALA A 26 -3.80 9.55 -0.62
C ALA A 26 -4.13 8.64 0.57
N GLU A 27 -5.32 8.78 1.14
CA GLU A 27 -5.80 8.02 2.29
C GLU A 27 -5.92 6.52 1.99
N ARG A 28 -6.30 6.17 0.76
CA ARG A 28 -6.37 4.76 0.32
C ARG A 28 -4.98 4.15 0.16
N VAL A 29 -4.00 4.93 -0.32
CA VAL A 29 -2.58 4.53 -0.38
C VAL A 29 -2.01 4.38 1.03
N LEU A 30 -2.23 5.36 1.90
CA LEU A 30 -1.80 5.32 3.30
C LEU A 30 -2.45 4.15 4.06
N GLY A 31 -3.68 3.80 3.73
CA GLY A 31 -4.36 2.62 4.26
C GLY A 31 -3.67 1.31 3.93
N LEU A 32 -3.24 1.14 2.68
CA LEU A 32 -2.47 -0.03 2.24
C LEU A 32 -1.10 -0.07 2.93
N LEU A 33 -0.40 1.06 2.95
CA LEU A 33 0.90 1.17 3.63
C LEU A 33 0.77 0.90 5.12
N GLY A 34 -0.33 1.33 5.75
CA GLY A 34 -0.58 1.09 7.17
C GLY A 34 -0.66 -0.40 7.49
N GLU A 35 -1.35 -1.18 6.67
CA GLU A 35 -1.37 -2.64 6.82
C GLU A 35 0.02 -3.25 6.64
N TRP A 36 0.75 -2.84 5.61
CA TRP A 36 2.13 -3.32 5.39
C TRP A 36 3.10 -2.91 6.50
N CYS A 37 2.84 -1.81 7.18
CA CYS A 37 3.60 -1.34 8.33
C CYS A 37 3.11 -1.92 9.67
N GLY A 38 2.18 -2.88 9.66
CA GLY A 38 1.69 -3.53 10.87
C GLY A 38 0.70 -2.71 11.69
N LEU A 39 0.08 -1.67 11.12
CA LEU A 39 -0.87 -0.78 11.82
C LEU A 39 -2.30 -1.35 11.89
N GLY A 40 -2.50 -2.59 11.44
CA GLY A 40 -3.79 -3.28 11.39
C GLY A 40 -4.37 -3.41 9.97
N PRO A 41 -5.62 -3.90 9.84
CA PRO A 41 -6.26 -4.12 8.54
C PRO A 41 -6.37 -2.82 7.72
N ARG A 42 -6.21 -2.93 6.39
CA ARG A 42 -6.30 -1.78 5.49
C ARG A 42 -7.65 -1.10 5.58
N ARG A 43 -7.62 0.23 5.66
CA ARG A 43 -8.76 1.16 5.61
C ARG A 43 -8.22 2.52 5.18
N GLU A 44 -9.05 3.39 4.60
CA GLU A 44 -8.63 4.77 4.34
C GLU A 44 -8.08 5.41 5.62
N LEU A 45 -6.90 6.02 5.52
CA LEU A 45 -6.15 6.49 6.67
C LEU A 45 -5.54 7.86 6.36
N GLU A 46 -5.89 8.87 7.16
CA GLU A 46 -5.29 10.21 7.08
C GLU A 46 -3.82 10.19 7.51
N ILE A 47 -3.04 11.15 7.02
CA ILE A 47 -1.60 11.20 7.29
C ILE A 47 -1.30 11.42 8.77
N GLU A 48 -2.10 12.24 9.46
CA GLU A 48 -1.97 12.50 10.89
C GLU A 48 -2.15 11.21 11.71
N GLN A 49 -3.16 10.41 11.34
CA GLN A 49 -3.42 9.12 11.99
C GLN A 49 -2.34 8.08 11.68
N PHE A 50 -1.76 8.10 10.48
CA PHE A 50 -0.63 7.26 10.13
C PHE A 50 0.58 7.60 11.00
N LEU A 51 0.93 8.89 11.09
CA LEU A 51 2.08 9.37 11.85
C LEU A 51 1.94 9.13 13.36
N ASP A 52 0.73 9.25 13.91
CA ASP A 52 0.47 8.97 15.32
C ASP A 52 0.68 7.48 15.69
N LYS A 53 0.34 6.57 14.77
CA LYS A 53 0.40 5.12 15.00
C LYS A 53 1.71 4.48 14.57
N PHE A 54 2.41 5.06 13.62
CA PHE A 54 3.59 4.43 13.03
C PHE A 54 4.77 4.44 14.00
N GLN A 55 5.28 3.24 14.29
CA GLN A 55 6.52 3.04 15.01
C GLN A 55 7.39 2.05 14.22
N LEU A 56 8.71 2.24 14.25
CA LEU A 56 9.64 1.37 13.52
C LEU A 56 9.50 -0.10 13.96
N ASP A 57 9.19 -0.32 15.23
CA ASP A 57 9.01 -1.65 15.83
C ASP A 57 7.75 -2.38 15.33
N CYS A 58 6.81 -1.68 14.68
CA CYS A 58 5.63 -2.28 14.06
C CYS A 58 5.92 -2.91 12.70
N LEU A 59 7.06 -2.59 12.07
CA LEU A 59 7.38 -3.10 10.74
C LEU A 59 7.55 -4.63 10.76
N PRO A 60 6.79 -5.35 9.91
CA PRO A 60 7.01 -6.78 9.70
C PRO A 60 8.45 -7.05 9.25
N ARG A 61 9.00 -8.22 9.63
CA ARG A 61 10.34 -8.64 9.21
C ARG A 61 10.32 -9.41 7.90
N GLU A 62 9.13 -9.85 7.50
CA GLU A 62 8.87 -10.57 6.28
C GLU A 62 8.87 -9.63 5.07
N THR A 63 9.10 -10.20 3.89
CA THR A 63 8.99 -9.43 2.64
C THR A 63 7.53 -9.09 2.38
N VAL A 64 7.23 -7.80 2.23
CA VAL A 64 5.94 -7.34 1.73
C VAL A 64 5.86 -7.57 0.22
N ILE A 65 4.84 -8.30 -0.22
CA ILE A 65 4.59 -8.61 -1.63
C ILE A 65 3.37 -7.81 -2.08
N PHE A 66 3.55 -6.96 -3.09
CA PHE A 66 2.43 -6.32 -3.79
C PHE A 66 1.73 -7.34 -4.70
N THR A 67 0.43 -7.54 -4.46
CA THR A 67 -0.45 -8.54 -5.08
C THR A 67 -1.55 -7.88 -5.91
N GLY A 68 -2.30 -8.67 -6.68
CA GLY A 68 -3.49 -8.18 -7.36
C GLY A 68 -4.59 -7.64 -6.42
N ALA A 69 -4.67 -8.13 -5.18
CA ALA A 69 -5.62 -7.61 -4.19
C ALA A 69 -5.24 -6.21 -3.69
N ASP A 70 -3.95 -5.89 -3.68
CA ASP A 70 -3.46 -4.54 -3.34
C ASP A 70 -3.78 -3.54 -4.44
N ASP A 71 -3.59 -3.95 -5.70
CA ASP A 71 -4.00 -3.16 -6.87
C ASP A 71 -5.52 -2.94 -6.90
N GLY A 72 -6.30 -3.99 -6.67
CA GLY A 72 -7.77 -3.92 -6.56
C GLY A 72 -8.22 -2.96 -5.45
N TRP A 73 -7.63 -3.06 -4.26
CA TRP A 73 -7.90 -2.14 -3.15
C TRP A 73 -7.67 -0.68 -3.53
N LEU A 74 -6.51 -0.37 -4.14
CA LEU A 74 -6.17 1.00 -4.54
C LEU A 74 -7.17 1.55 -5.56
N LEU A 75 -7.66 0.69 -6.44
CA LEU A 75 -8.57 1.07 -7.52
C LEU A 75 -10.05 0.96 -7.14
N GLY A 76 -10.37 0.60 -5.89
CA GLY A 76 -11.73 0.46 -5.39
C GLY A 76 -12.54 -0.65 -6.05
N ARG A 77 -11.87 -1.77 -6.41
CA ARG A 77 -12.46 -2.92 -7.12
C ARG A 77 -12.59 -4.14 -6.22
#